data_AF-A0AA85BE85-F1
#
_entry.id   AF-A0AA85BE85-F1
#
_cell.length_a   1.000
_cell.length_b   1.000
_cell.length_c   1.000
_cell.angle_alpha   90.00
_cell.angle_beta   90.00
_cell.angle_gamma   90.00
#
_symmetry.space_group_name_H-M   'P 1'
#
loop_
_entity.id
_entity.type
_entity.pdbx_description
1 polymer ?
#
loop_
_entity_poly.entity_id
_entity_poly.type
_entity_poly.pdbx_seq_one_letter_code
_entity_poly.pdbx_strand_id
1 'polypeptide(L)'
;MCYEVRTPFYYFFTITCFYTIVTLSVNGSVEDILEKGTKLLASGKFEEALLLYSDAIGKSPDSYMAHYKRGTAYIALSNCRMSLLDFNRALELNPDFIPARKHRAYVKLRMGKLTEAIEDYESVLNHDTGASAKISEIHKLQNQWEDARKLFGNSEYREALTLLDKLVESIDYAEELRELRARCYLSLGDVQKGLQEMRFGVHLTNDNREGLLRISQIMYDAGFAVQAVNELRECLRLDQDDKACLSLYKKVNKVAKAITATQEALEAERYSDCIKKASEIVKFESSNPEYANQANISLCHCHAKAKSADGVSYCESVVQHYPESTEFQLYQAEAYINADRFQDAISTYQKILEHESNNQKAKEGMKKAQKLLKASNRRDYYKILGVPKSASKKDILKAYRKMAAEYHPDKFQGEEKVQAEKKFVLISAAKEVLTDDEKRTQFENGVDPLDPEQQAQNPFGGHPFNGFPFSHMHPFEGAHFEFHFG
;
A
#
# COMPACT_ATOMS: atom_id res chain seq x y z
N MET A 1 35.95 -24.84 -13.25
CA MET A 1 35.41 -24.97 -14.62
C MET A 1 34.70 -23.66 -14.92
N CYS A 2 35.39 -22.56 -15.23
CA CYS A 2 36.03 -22.18 -16.49
C CYS A 2 35.15 -22.49 -17.71
N TYR A 3 34.43 -21.50 -18.24
CA TYR A 3 34.80 -20.77 -19.45
C TYR A 3 33.90 -19.52 -19.62
N GLU A 4 34.52 -18.34 -19.60
CA GLU A 4 34.10 -17.19 -20.42
C GLU A 4 34.29 -17.55 -21.90
N VAL A 5 33.59 -16.86 -22.82
CA VAL A 5 34.19 -16.13 -23.96
C VAL A 5 33.12 -15.62 -24.95
N ARG A 6 33.12 -14.28 -25.09
CA ARG A 6 32.98 -13.41 -26.29
C ARG A 6 31.86 -13.60 -27.32
N THR A 7 31.20 -12.47 -27.59
CA THR A 7 30.61 -12.06 -28.88
C THR A 7 31.67 -11.92 -29.99
N PRO A 8 31.30 -12.03 -31.28
CA PRO A 8 31.25 -10.79 -32.08
C PRO A 8 30.17 -10.74 -33.20
N PHE A 9 29.87 -9.49 -33.59
CA PHE A 9 29.25 -9.05 -34.84
C PHE A 9 29.84 -9.72 -36.10
N TYR A 10 29.00 -10.04 -37.12
CA TYR A 10 28.99 -9.40 -38.46
C TYR A 10 28.18 -10.21 -39.51
N TYR A 11 27.63 -9.47 -40.48
CA TYR A 11 27.06 -9.82 -41.79
C TYR A 11 25.58 -10.22 -41.93
N PHE A 12 24.77 -9.20 -42.24
CA PHE A 12 23.96 -9.09 -43.46
C PHE A 12 23.44 -10.41 -44.07
N PHE A 13 22.20 -10.76 -43.71
CA PHE A 13 21.27 -11.35 -44.65
C PHE A 13 19.99 -10.53 -44.63
N THR A 14 19.90 -9.62 -45.59
CA THR A 14 18.64 -9.05 -46.07
C THR A 14 17.70 -10.15 -46.51
N ILE A 15 16.40 -9.85 -46.53
CA ILE A 15 15.32 -10.49 -47.30
C ILE A 15 14.27 -11.18 -46.41
N THR A 16 13.25 -10.37 -46.08
CA THR A 16 11.84 -10.73 -46.08
C THR A 16 11.40 -11.90 -45.20
N CYS A 17 11.26 -11.66 -43.89
CA CYS A 17 10.16 -12.31 -43.17
C CYS A 17 8.90 -11.48 -43.43
N PHE A 18 8.36 -11.68 -44.64
CA PHE A 18 7.07 -11.17 -45.05
C PHE A 18 6.04 -11.62 -44.01
N TYR A 19 5.26 -10.65 -43.55
CA TYR A 19 3.91 -10.79 -43.06
C TYR A 19 3.18 -11.94 -43.80
N THR A 20 3.21 -13.15 -43.28
CA THR A 20 2.19 -14.15 -43.61
C THR A 20 1.01 -13.88 -42.69
N ILE A 21 0.28 -12.79 -42.99
CA ILE A 21 -1.16 -12.84 -42.80
C ILE A 21 -1.57 -14.04 -43.65
N VAL A 22 -1.99 -15.12 -42.99
CA VAL A 22 -2.78 -16.15 -43.65
C VAL A 22 -4.04 -15.43 -44.09
N THR A 23 -4.02 -14.86 -45.29
CA THR A 23 -5.23 -14.48 -45.99
C THR A 23 -5.89 -15.79 -46.33
N LEU A 24 -6.75 -16.27 -45.43
CA LEU A 24 -7.84 -17.17 -45.77
C LEU A 24 -8.72 -16.41 -46.76
N SER A 25 -8.26 -16.32 -48.00
CA SER A 25 -9.09 -15.95 -49.13
C SER A 25 -10.11 -17.06 -49.27
N VAL A 26 -11.21 -16.96 -48.53
CA VAL A 26 -12.40 -17.77 -48.75
C VAL A 26 -12.87 -17.40 -50.16
N ASN A 27 -12.49 -18.20 -51.15
CA ASN A 27 -13.08 -18.15 -52.49
C ASN A 27 -14.54 -18.60 -52.34
N GLY A 28 -15.42 -17.61 -52.31
CA GLY A 28 -16.86 -17.72 -52.11
C GLY A 28 -17.47 -16.35 -52.35
N SER A 29 -18.73 -16.35 -52.80
CA SER A 29 -19.51 -15.12 -52.93
C SER A 29 -19.65 -14.43 -51.57
N VAL A 30 -20.03 -13.14 -51.56
CA VAL A 30 -20.28 -12.41 -50.30
C VAL A 30 -21.35 -13.14 -49.49
N GLU A 31 -22.42 -13.59 -50.14
CA GLU A 31 -23.48 -14.41 -49.55
C GLU A 31 -22.94 -15.69 -48.87
N ASP A 32 -22.04 -16.44 -49.52
CA ASP A 32 -21.46 -17.66 -48.92
C ASP A 32 -20.67 -17.34 -47.64
N ILE A 33 -19.94 -16.23 -47.63
CA ILE A 33 -19.16 -15.77 -46.47
C ILE A 33 -20.10 -15.37 -45.34
N LEU A 34 -21.19 -14.66 -45.64
CA LEU A 34 -22.20 -14.26 -44.66
C LEU A 34 -22.93 -15.48 -44.07
N GLU A 35 -23.23 -16.50 -44.87
CA GLU A 35 -23.86 -17.74 -44.39
C GLU A 35 -22.91 -18.50 -43.45
N LYS A 36 -21.64 -18.65 -43.83
CA LYS A 36 -20.61 -19.26 -42.97
C LYS A 36 -20.44 -18.48 -41.67
N GLY A 37 -20.35 -17.15 -41.74
CA GLY A 37 -20.30 -16.28 -40.57
C GLY A 37 -21.52 -16.46 -39.67
N THR A 38 -22.72 -16.59 -40.24
CA THR A 38 -23.95 -16.82 -39.47
C THR A 38 -23.93 -18.16 -38.75
N LYS A 39 -23.41 -19.22 -39.37
CA LYS A 39 -23.24 -20.55 -38.73
C LYS A 39 -22.23 -20.51 -37.58
N LEU A 40 -21.11 -19.79 -37.75
CA LEU A 40 -20.12 -19.60 -36.68
C LEU A 40 -20.69 -18.79 -35.52
N LEU A 41 -21.44 -17.73 -35.81
CA LEU A 41 -22.12 -16.92 -34.81
C LEU A 41 -23.10 -17.76 -33.98
N ALA A 42 -23.92 -18.59 -34.65
CA ALA A 42 -24.85 -19.50 -33.99
C ALA A 42 -24.14 -20.59 -33.16
N SER A 43 -22.89 -20.93 -33.51
CA SER A 43 -22.06 -21.89 -32.79
C SER A 43 -21.24 -21.27 -31.65
N GLY A 44 -21.44 -19.98 -31.35
CA GLY A 44 -20.70 -19.26 -30.31
C GLY A 44 -19.27 -18.84 -30.69
N LYS A 45 -18.86 -19.04 -31.95
CA LYS A 45 -17.54 -18.68 -32.46
C LYS A 45 -17.53 -17.23 -32.96
N PHE A 46 -17.70 -16.30 -32.03
CA PHE A 46 -17.93 -14.88 -32.34
C PHE A 46 -16.75 -14.20 -33.05
N GLU A 47 -15.51 -14.45 -32.63
CA GLU A 47 -14.32 -13.84 -33.23
C GLU A 47 -14.08 -14.33 -34.67
N GLU A 48 -14.23 -15.64 -34.92
CA GLU A 48 -14.14 -16.21 -36.27
C GLU A 48 -15.25 -15.64 -37.18
N ALA A 49 -16.47 -15.47 -36.65
CA ALA A 49 -17.57 -14.84 -37.39
C ALA A 49 -17.26 -13.37 -37.73
N LEU A 50 -16.66 -12.60 -36.81
CA LEU A 50 -16.26 -11.21 -37.07
C LEU A 50 -15.22 -11.09 -38.20
N LEU A 51 -14.27 -12.02 -38.27
CA LEU A 51 -13.29 -12.06 -39.36
C LEU A 51 -13.98 -12.27 -40.70
N LEU A 52 -14.87 -13.26 -40.79
CA LEU A 52 -15.63 -13.52 -42.02
C LEU A 52 -16.50 -12.33 -42.43
N TYR A 53 -17.18 -11.68 -41.48
CA TYR A 53 -17.98 -10.50 -41.81
C TYR A 53 -17.12 -9.31 -42.24
N SER A 54 -15.92 -9.15 -41.67
CA SER A 54 -14.97 -8.12 -42.10
C SER A 54 -14.43 -8.41 -43.49
N ASP A 55 -14.15 -9.67 -43.83
CA ASP A 55 -13.80 -10.10 -45.18
C ASP A 55 -14.94 -9.84 -46.17
N ALA A 56 -16.18 -10.11 -45.78
CA ALA A 56 -17.37 -9.83 -46.60
C ALA A 56 -17.50 -8.33 -46.92
N ILE A 57 -17.26 -7.46 -45.94
CA ILE A 57 -17.24 -6.01 -46.11
C ILE A 57 -16.05 -5.57 -46.98
N GLY A 58 -14.89 -6.19 -46.82
CA GLY A 58 -13.73 -5.94 -47.68
C GLY A 58 -13.99 -6.27 -49.16
N LYS A 59 -14.79 -7.30 -49.43
CA LYS A 59 -15.20 -7.68 -50.80
C LYS A 59 -16.35 -6.81 -51.35
N SER A 60 -17.31 -6.43 -50.51
CA SER A 60 -18.44 -5.58 -50.88
C SER A 60 -18.71 -4.54 -49.79
N PRO A 61 -18.07 -3.36 -49.87
CA PRO A 61 -18.22 -2.30 -48.87
C PRO A 61 -19.65 -1.76 -48.73
N ASP A 62 -20.46 -1.89 -49.77
CA ASP A 62 -21.85 -1.40 -49.84
C ASP A 62 -22.89 -2.47 -49.46
N SER A 63 -22.46 -3.65 -48.99
CA SER A 63 -23.37 -4.67 -48.50
C SER A 63 -23.93 -4.30 -47.12
N TYR A 64 -25.12 -3.72 -47.09
CA TYR A 64 -25.82 -3.39 -45.84
C TYR A 64 -26.01 -4.62 -44.93
N MET A 65 -26.20 -5.81 -45.53
CA MET A 65 -26.34 -7.07 -44.81
C MET A 65 -25.03 -7.48 -44.11
N ALA A 66 -23.88 -7.26 -44.74
CA ALA A 66 -22.59 -7.58 -44.15
C ALA A 66 -22.32 -6.70 -42.90
N HIS A 67 -22.59 -5.40 -43.01
CA HIS A 67 -22.53 -4.47 -41.86
C HIS A 67 -23.51 -4.89 -40.77
N TYR A 68 -24.77 -5.17 -41.11
CA TYR A 68 -25.76 -5.63 -40.14
C TYR A 68 -25.32 -6.90 -39.38
N LYS A 69 -24.85 -7.92 -40.11
CA LYS A 69 -24.40 -9.19 -39.53
C LYS A 69 -23.20 -8.99 -38.61
N ARG A 70 -22.23 -8.16 -39.00
CA ARG A 70 -21.10 -7.80 -38.14
C ARG A 70 -21.56 -7.04 -36.90
N GLY A 71 -22.48 -6.09 -37.06
CA GLY A 71 -23.11 -5.36 -35.95
C GLY A 71 -23.78 -6.28 -34.93
N THR A 72 -24.51 -7.31 -35.39
CA THR A 72 -25.11 -8.32 -34.50
C THR A 72 -24.06 -9.20 -33.79
N ALA A 73 -22.94 -9.51 -34.45
CA ALA A 73 -21.84 -10.23 -33.83
C ALA A 73 -21.19 -9.39 -32.72
N TYR A 74 -21.04 -8.08 -32.93
CA TYR A 74 -20.56 -7.16 -31.90
C TYR A 74 -21.52 -7.06 -30.70
N ILE A 75 -22.84 -7.16 -30.89
CA ILE A 75 -23.78 -7.26 -29.75
C ILE A 75 -23.46 -8.50 -28.91
N ALA A 76 -23.23 -9.66 -29.53
CA ALA A 76 -22.95 -10.91 -28.83
C ALA A 76 -21.64 -10.86 -28.02
N LEU A 77 -20.68 -10.02 -28.44
CA LEU A 77 -19.44 -9.73 -27.71
C LEU A 77 -19.57 -8.53 -26.76
N SER A 78 -20.78 -8.01 -26.57
CA SER A 78 -21.05 -6.79 -25.80
C SER A 78 -20.26 -5.56 -26.28
N ASN A 79 -19.80 -5.51 -27.53
CA ASN A 79 -19.13 -4.34 -28.09
C ASN A 79 -20.16 -3.37 -28.69
N CYS A 80 -20.88 -2.65 -27.82
CA CYS A 80 -21.94 -1.72 -28.21
C CYS A 80 -21.44 -0.62 -29.16
N ARG A 81 -20.20 -0.13 -29.00
CA ARG A 81 -19.63 0.92 -29.85
C ARG A 81 -19.47 0.46 -31.30
N MET A 82 -18.79 -0.67 -31.52
CA MET A 82 -18.59 -1.19 -32.88
C MET A 82 -19.91 -1.61 -33.52
N SER A 83 -20.83 -2.17 -32.71
CA SER A 83 -22.18 -2.50 -33.15
C SER A 83 -22.96 -1.28 -33.65
N LEU A 84 -22.91 -0.15 -32.93
CA LEU A 84 -23.57 1.09 -33.33
C LEU A 84 -23.05 1.64 -34.66
N LEU A 85 -21.73 1.59 -34.90
CA LEU A 85 -21.12 2.02 -36.16
C LEU A 85 -21.63 1.18 -37.35
N ASP A 86 -21.67 -0.14 -37.19
CA ASP A 86 -22.13 -1.05 -38.23
C ASP A 86 -23.63 -0.90 -38.52
N PHE A 87 -24.47 -0.69 -37.50
CA PHE A 87 -25.89 -0.44 -37.75
C PHE A 87 -26.17 0.93 -38.39
N ASN A 88 -25.41 1.96 -38.01
CA ASN A 88 -25.47 3.24 -38.72
C ASN A 88 -25.14 3.05 -40.19
N ARG A 89 -24.05 2.34 -40.50
CA ARG A 89 -23.66 2.08 -41.89
C ARG A 89 -24.68 1.24 -42.64
N ALA A 90 -25.27 0.22 -42.00
CA ALA A 90 -26.33 -0.58 -42.60
C ALA A 90 -27.58 0.25 -42.94
N LEU A 91 -27.95 1.21 -42.08
CA LEU A 91 -29.09 2.10 -42.29
C LEU A 91 -28.81 3.26 -43.24
N GLU A 92 -27.54 3.69 -43.38
CA GLU A 92 -27.13 4.60 -44.47
C GLU A 92 -27.30 3.94 -45.84
N LEU A 93 -26.95 2.65 -45.94
CA LEU A 93 -27.05 1.86 -47.18
C LEU A 93 -28.48 1.41 -47.47
N ASN A 94 -29.27 1.10 -46.44
CA ASN A 94 -30.67 0.71 -46.55
C ASN A 94 -31.52 1.30 -45.38
N PRO A 95 -32.10 2.50 -45.56
CA PRO A 95 -32.83 3.21 -44.49
C PRO A 95 -34.08 2.48 -43.97
N ASP A 96 -34.71 1.65 -44.81
CA ASP A 96 -35.96 0.95 -44.51
C ASP A 96 -35.72 -0.41 -43.82
N PHE A 97 -34.47 -0.74 -43.51
CA PHE A 97 -34.13 -2.02 -42.91
C PHE A 97 -34.45 -2.07 -41.41
N ILE A 98 -35.72 -2.37 -41.10
CA ILE A 98 -36.30 -2.42 -39.75
C ILE A 98 -35.46 -3.23 -38.73
N PRO A 99 -34.91 -4.42 -39.05
CA PRO A 99 -34.09 -5.17 -38.09
C PRO A 99 -32.85 -4.41 -37.62
N ALA A 100 -32.13 -3.74 -38.53
CA ALA A 100 -30.97 -2.92 -38.14
C ALA A 100 -31.39 -1.75 -37.25
N ARG A 101 -32.53 -1.12 -37.55
CA ARG A 101 -33.04 -0.01 -36.73
C ARG A 101 -33.41 -0.45 -35.32
N LYS A 102 -34.07 -1.61 -35.17
CA LYS A 102 -34.39 -2.18 -33.85
C LYS A 102 -33.13 -2.54 -33.06
N HIS A 103 -32.15 -3.15 -33.70
CA HIS A 103 -30.90 -3.48 -33.02
C HIS A 103 -30.09 -2.22 -32.67
N ARG A 104 -30.12 -1.18 -33.51
CA ARG A 104 -29.56 0.13 -33.17
C ARG A 104 -30.24 0.75 -31.95
N ALA A 105 -31.57 0.72 -31.88
CA ALA A 105 -32.34 1.19 -30.73
C ALA A 105 -31.92 0.46 -29.43
N TYR A 106 -31.79 -0.86 -29.50
CA TYR A 106 -31.33 -1.69 -28.38
C TYR A 106 -29.91 -1.34 -27.93
N VAL A 107 -28.98 -1.16 -28.88
CA VAL A 107 -27.60 -0.77 -28.58
C VAL A 107 -27.54 0.63 -27.96
N LYS A 108 -28.29 1.59 -28.52
CA LYS A 108 -28.41 2.95 -27.98
C LYS A 108 -28.98 2.95 -26.55
N LEU A 109 -30.01 2.14 -26.29
CA LEU A 109 -30.55 1.94 -24.94
C LEU A 109 -29.43 1.49 -23.99
N ARG A 110 -28.70 0.41 -24.31
CA ARG A 110 -27.62 -0.08 -23.44
C ARG A 110 -26.50 0.93 -23.20
N MET A 111 -26.21 1.77 -24.19
CA MET A 111 -25.25 2.88 -24.07
C MET A 111 -25.78 4.08 -23.28
N GLY A 112 -27.03 4.05 -22.78
CA GLY A 112 -27.67 5.16 -22.08
C GLY A 112 -28.13 6.30 -22.99
N LYS A 113 -28.12 6.11 -24.31
CA LYS A 113 -28.62 7.08 -25.30
C LYS A 113 -30.13 6.98 -25.42
N LEU A 114 -30.83 7.26 -24.33
CA LEU A 114 -32.26 6.96 -24.14
C LEU A 114 -33.15 7.66 -25.17
N THR A 115 -32.91 8.95 -25.43
CA THR A 115 -33.69 9.73 -26.42
C THR A 115 -33.50 9.19 -27.84
N GLU A 116 -32.24 8.97 -28.26
CA GLU A 116 -31.94 8.41 -29.59
C GLU A 116 -32.49 6.99 -29.76
N ALA A 117 -32.63 6.22 -28.68
CA ALA A 117 -33.23 4.89 -28.69
C ALA A 117 -34.75 4.96 -28.87
N ILE A 118 -35.42 5.90 -28.21
CA ILE A 118 -36.86 6.16 -28.40
C ILE A 118 -37.14 6.50 -29.86
N GLU A 119 -36.39 7.42 -30.47
CA GLU A 119 -36.56 7.80 -31.88
C GLU A 119 -36.49 6.59 -32.83
N ASP A 120 -35.53 5.69 -32.61
CA ASP A 120 -35.41 4.47 -33.41
C ASP A 120 -36.58 3.51 -33.17
N TYR A 121 -37.04 3.34 -31.92
CA TYR A 121 -38.20 2.50 -31.62
C TYR A 121 -39.51 3.09 -32.17
N GLU A 122 -39.69 4.41 -32.12
CA GLU A 122 -40.86 5.12 -32.64
C GLU A 122 -41.00 4.88 -34.15
N SER A 123 -39.90 4.97 -34.88
CA SER A 123 -39.90 4.78 -36.33
C SER A 123 -40.20 3.35 -36.78
N VAL A 124 -40.19 2.37 -35.87
CA VAL A 124 -40.56 0.97 -36.16
C VAL A 124 -41.89 0.54 -35.51
N LEU A 125 -42.63 1.45 -34.85
CA LEU A 125 -43.89 1.15 -34.14
C LEU A 125 -44.93 0.44 -35.02
N ASN A 126 -45.03 0.82 -36.29
CA ASN A 126 -45.98 0.23 -37.24
C ASN A 126 -45.59 -1.19 -37.67
N HIS A 127 -44.36 -1.62 -37.38
CA HIS A 127 -43.79 -2.90 -37.81
C HIS A 127 -43.47 -3.84 -36.64
N ASP A 128 -43.34 -3.32 -35.42
CA ASP A 128 -43.03 -4.09 -34.22
C ASP A 128 -43.91 -3.65 -33.04
N THR A 129 -44.87 -4.49 -32.68
CA THR A 129 -45.79 -4.24 -31.55
C THR A 129 -45.06 -4.19 -30.20
N GLY A 130 -43.85 -4.74 -30.10
CA GLY A 130 -42.99 -4.66 -28.91
C GLY A 130 -42.29 -3.31 -28.73
N ALA A 131 -42.21 -2.47 -29.77
CA ALA A 131 -41.54 -1.18 -29.70
C ALA A 131 -42.20 -0.22 -28.68
N SER A 132 -43.54 -0.22 -28.60
CA SER A 132 -44.28 0.60 -27.63
C SER A 132 -43.96 0.24 -26.17
N ALA A 133 -43.81 -1.06 -25.87
CA ALA A 133 -43.40 -1.52 -24.56
C ALA A 133 -41.97 -1.07 -24.22
N LYS A 134 -41.05 -1.11 -25.20
CA LYS A 134 -39.68 -0.62 -25.01
C LYS A 134 -39.59 0.89 -24.82
N ILE A 135 -40.37 1.69 -25.53
CA ILE A 135 -40.45 3.14 -25.29
C ILE A 135 -40.94 3.43 -23.87
N SER A 136 -41.97 2.72 -23.41
CA SER A 136 -42.49 2.87 -22.05
C SER A 136 -41.47 2.47 -20.97
N GLU A 137 -40.64 1.46 -21.24
CA GLU A 137 -39.52 1.06 -20.38
C GLU A 137 -38.44 2.15 -20.34
N ILE A 138 -38.06 2.70 -21.50
CA ILE A 138 -37.05 3.77 -21.59
C ILE A 138 -37.48 5.01 -20.81
N HIS A 139 -38.75 5.43 -20.88
CA HIS A 139 -39.24 6.56 -20.08
C HIS A 139 -39.12 6.32 -18.57
N LYS A 140 -39.35 5.08 -18.09
CA LYS A 140 -39.13 4.74 -16.68
C LYS A 140 -37.65 4.87 -16.30
N LEU A 141 -36.75 4.40 -17.18
CA LEU A 141 -35.30 4.53 -16.99
C LEU A 141 -34.86 6.00 -16.96
N GLN A 142 -35.43 6.86 -17.82
CA GLN A 142 -35.17 8.31 -17.80
C GLN A 142 -35.53 8.94 -16.45
N ASN A 143 -36.73 8.66 -15.93
CA ASN A 143 -37.17 9.18 -14.64
C ASN A 143 -36.27 8.70 -13.49
N GLN A 144 -35.96 7.39 -13.47
CA GLN A 144 -35.06 6.82 -12.46
C GLN A 144 -33.65 7.41 -12.53
N TRP A 145 -33.15 7.69 -13.74
CA TRP A 145 -31.85 8.32 -13.95
C TRP A 145 -31.81 9.75 -13.43
N GLU A 146 -32.88 10.53 -13.66
CA GLU A 146 -33.03 11.87 -13.08
C GLU A 146 -33.11 11.84 -11.55
N ASP A 147 -33.87 10.90 -10.98
CA ASP A 147 -34.00 10.76 -9.54
C ASP A 147 -32.66 10.36 -8.88
N ALA A 148 -31.89 9.46 -9.50
CA ALA A 148 -30.55 9.12 -9.04
C ALA A 148 -29.61 10.35 -9.04
N ARG A 149 -29.69 11.20 -10.07
CA ARG A 149 -28.92 12.46 -10.14
C ARG A 149 -29.33 13.45 -9.05
N LYS A 150 -30.63 13.58 -8.76
CA LYS A 150 -31.14 14.43 -7.67
C LYS A 150 -30.65 13.94 -6.30
N LEU A 151 -30.77 12.64 -6.02
CA LEU A 151 -30.27 12.04 -4.78
C LEU A 151 -28.77 12.27 -4.61
N PHE A 152 -27.98 12.09 -5.67
CA PHE A 152 -26.57 12.43 -5.64
C PHE A 152 -26.33 13.91 -5.31
N GLY A 153 -27.07 14.83 -5.94
CA GLY A 153 -27.00 16.27 -5.67
C GLY A 153 -27.34 16.65 -4.23
N ASN A 154 -28.23 15.88 -3.59
CA ASN A 154 -28.59 16.02 -2.18
C ASN A 154 -27.62 15.32 -1.21
N SER A 155 -26.53 14.73 -1.71
CA SER A 155 -25.60 13.89 -0.94
C SER A 155 -26.20 12.60 -0.37
N GLU A 156 -27.32 12.13 -0.90
CA GLU A 156 -28.00 10.87 -0.55
C GLU A 156 -27.39 9.70 -1.36
N TYR A 157 -26.11 9.43 -1.12
CA TYR A 157 -25.30 8.55 -1.99
C TYR A 157 -25.72 7.07 -1.96
N ARG A 158 -26.24 6.57 -0.83
CA ARG A 158 -26.63 5.16 -0.69
C ARG A 158 -27.93 4.86 -1.45
N GLU A 159 -28.86 5.79 -1.35
CA GLU A 159 -30.14 5.79 -2.05
C GLU A 159 -29.90 5.94 -3.56
N ALA A 160 -29.00 6.85 -3.96
CA ALA A 160 -28.57 7.00 -5.33
C ALA A 160 -27.99 5.67 -5.89
N LEU A 161 -27.08 5.01 -5.15
CA LEU A 161 -26.51 3.72 -5.56
C LEU A 161 -27.59 2.65 -5.76
N THR A 162 -28.59 2.59 -4.88
CA THR A 162 -29.68 1.60 -4.99
C THR A 162 -30.47 1.75 -6.29
N LEU A 163 -30.70 2.99 -6.74
CA LEU A 163 -31.30 3.28 -8.04
C LEU A 163 -30.34 2.95 -9.20
N LEU A 164 -29.08 3.34 -9.07
CA LEU A 164 -28.06 3.09 -10.08
C LEU A 164 -27.77 1.60 -10.29
N ASP A 165 -27.90 0.77 -9.26
CA ASP A 165 -27.78 -0.70 -9.34
C ASP A 165 -28.87 -1.31 -10.21
N LYS A 166 -30.10 -0.78 -10.15
CA LYS A 166 -31.19 -1.23 -11.02
C LYS A 166 -31.00 -0.72 -12.45
N LEU A 167 -30.55 0.51 -12.60
CA LEU A 167 -30.32 1.11 -13.92
C LEU A 167 -29.21 0.39 -14.69
N VAL A 168 -28.10 0.03 -14.03
CA VAL A 168 -26.97 -0.62 -14.70
C VAL A 168 -27.34 -1.98 -15.29
N GLU A 169 -28.39 -2.65 -14.82
CA GLU A 169 -28.88 -3.90 -15.43
C GLU A 169 -29.44 -3.69 -16.86
N SER A 170 -29.95 -2.50 -17.15
CA SER A 170 -30.57 -2.15 -18.45
C SER A 170 -29.67 -1.29 -19.32
N ILE A 171 -28.84 -0.44 -18.71
CA ILE A 171 -27.97 0.53 -19.39
C ILE A 171 -26.51 0.37 -18.95
N ASP A 172 -26.02 -0.85 -19.04
CA ASP A 172 -24.70 -1.29 -18.58
C ASP A 172 -23.51 -0.68 -19.36
N TYR A 173 -23.74 -0.06 -20.52
CA TYR A 173 -22.71 0.63 -21.32
C TYR A 173 -22.83 2.16 -21.25
N ALA A 174 -23.63 2.69 -20.32
CA ALA A 174 -23.74 4.13 -20.10
C ALA A 174 -22.55 4.66 -19.28
N GLU A 175 -21.64 5.38 -19.93
CA GLU A 175 -20.45 5.98 -19.29
C GLU A 175 -20.84 6.91 -18.12
N GLU A 176 -21.77 7.84 -18.36
CA GLU A 176 -22.20 8.82 -17.35
C GLU A 176 -22.78 8.14 -16.10
N LEU A 177 -23.49 7.02 -16.29
CA LEU A 177 -24.04 6.23 -15.19
C LEU A 177 -22.96 5.61 -14.33
N ARG A 178 -21.93 5.05 -14.97
CA ARG A 178 -20.79 4.46 -14.26
C ARG A 178 -19.96 5.52 -13.56
N GLU A 179 -19.79 6.68 -14.17
CA GLU A 179 -19.15 7.83 -13.52
C GLU A 179 -19.92 8.26 -12.26
N LEU A 180 -21.25 8.37 -12.33
CA LEU A 180 -22.07 8.74 -11.17
C LEU A 180 -22.00 7.67 -10.06
N ARG A 181 -22.06 6.38 -10.41
CA ARG A 181 -21.85 5.25 -9.47
C ARG A 181 -20.49 5.33 -8.78
N ALA A 182 -19.44 5.52 -9.57
CA ALA A 182 -18.08 5.67 -9.06
C ALA A 182 -18.00 6.81 -8.05
N ARG A 183 -18.57 7.97 -8.38
CA ARG A 183 -18.62 9.13 -7.48
C ARG A 183 -19.39 8.85 -6.20
N CYS A 184 -20.51 8.12 -6.24
CA CYS A 184 -21.21 7.71 -5.03
C CYS A 184 -20.32 6.85 -4.11
N TYR A 185 -19.62 5.85 -4.67
CA TYR A 185 -18.70 5.01 -3.88
C TYR A 185 -17.56 5.83 -3.27
N LEU A 186 -16.96 6.73 -4.05
CA LEU A 186 -15.91 7.64 -3.57
C LEU A 186 -16.43 8.54 -2.44
N SER A 187 -17.62 9.12 -2.58
CA SER A 187 -18.26 9.94 -1.54
C SER A 187 -18.58 9.14 -0.25
N LEU A 188 -18.78 7.83 -0.37
CA LEU A 188 -18.98 6.93 0.77
C LEU A 188 -17.66 6.39 1.36
N GLY A 189 -16.52 6.75 0.78
CA GLY A 189 -15.20 6.26 1.19
C GLY A 189 -14.83 4.88 0.65
N ASP A 190 -15.66 4.26 -0.18
CA ASP A 190 -15.33 2.99 -0.85
C ASP A 190 -14.51 3.25 -2.12
N VAL A 191 -13.26 3.64 -1.89
CA VAL A 191 -12.33 4.05 -2.96
C VAL A 191 -12.09 2.91 -3.97
N GLN A 192 -12.03 1.67 -3.51
CA GLN A 192 -11.78 0.51 -4.38
C GLN A 192 -12.91 0.32 -5.38
N LYS A 193 -14.16 0.27 -4.91
CA LYS A 193 -15.31 0.14 -5.84
C LYS A 193 -15.47 1.37 -6.73
N GLY A 194 -15.24 2.57 -6.17
CA GLY A 194 -15.28 3.81 -6.93
C GLY A 194 -14.32 3.80 -8.12
N LEU A 195 -13.05 3.44 -7.87
CA LEU A 195 -12.04 3.34 -8.92
C LEU A 195 -12.35 2.22 -9.92
N GLN A 196 -12.87 1.07 -9.47
CA GLN A 196 -13.24 -0.02 -10.37
C GLN A 196 -14.34 0.38 -11.36
N GLU A 197 -15.42 1.00 -10.87
CA GLU A 197 -16.53 1.50 -11.70
C GLU A 197 -16.04 2.56 -12.70
N MET A 198 -15.20 3.48 -12.24
CA MET A 198 -14.67 4.54 -13.09
C MET A 198 -13.75 3.97 -14.17
N ARG A 199 -12.87 3.02 -13.84
CA ARG A 199 -11.98 2.37 -14.83
C ARG A 199 -12.82 1.68 -15.88
N PHE A 200 -13.83 0.91 -15.47
CA PHE A 200 -14.69 0.23 -16.41
C PHE A 200 -15.37 1.24 -17.34
N GLY A 201 -15.97 2.30 -16.79
CA GLY A 201 -16.66 3.34 -17.57
C GLY A 201 -15.75 4.03 -18.59
N VAL A 202 -14.55 4.45 -18.18
CA VAL A 202 -13.58 5.12 -19.07
C VAL A 202 -13.11 4.20 -20.20
N HIS A 203 -12.94 2.90 -19.92
CA HIS A 203 -12.51 1.90 -20.91
C HIS A 203 -13.65 1.33 -21.77
N LEU A 204 -14.90 1.79 -21.60
CA LEU A 204 -15.98 1.50 -22.55
C LEU A 204 -15.73 2.15 -23.92
N THR A 205 -14.97 3.23 -23.95
CA THR A 205 -14.65 3.99 -25.14
C THR A 205 -13.12 4.11 -25.28
N ASN A 206 -12.55 3.56 -26.36
CA ASN A 206 -11.11 3.61 -26.64
C ASN A 206 -10.55 5.02 -26.91
N ASP A 207 -11.38 6.07 -26.84
CA ASP A 207 -11.04 7.45 -27.14
C ASP A 207 -11.68 8.38 -26.10
N ASN A 208 -11.34 8.15 -24.83
CA ASN A 208 -11.85 8.93 -23.70
C ASN A 208 -10.69 9.55 -22.91
N ARG A 209 -9.98 10.45 -23.58
CA ARG A 209 -8.84 11.16 -23.00
C ARG A 209 -9.21 11.89 -21.71
N GLU A 210 -10.35 12.57 -21.69
CA GLU A 210 -10.80 13.34 -20.52
C GLU A 210 -11.19 12.44 -19.34
N GLY A 211 -11.85 11.30 -19.61
CA GLY A 211 -12.10 10.27 -18.62
C GLY A 211 -10.81 9.69 -18.03
N LEU A 212 -9.83 9.38 -18.87
CA LEU A 212 -8.51 8.90 -18.44
C LEU A 212 -7.77 9.92 -17.56
N LEU A 213 -7.82 11.20 -17.91
CA LEU A 213 -7.23 12.25 -17.08
C LEU A 213 -7.93 12.33 -15.70
N ARG A 214 -9.26 12.36 -15.69
CA ARG A 214 -10.07 12.49 -14.46
C ARG A 214 -9.84 11.32 -13.52
N ILE A 215 -9.86 10.08 -14.02
CA ILE A 215 -9.62 8.91 -13.18
C ILE A 215 -8.18 8.86 -12.66
N SER A 216 -7.21 9.29 -13.46
CA SER A 216 -5.80 9.36 -13.04
C SER A 216 -5.62 10.32 -11.87
N GLN A 217 -6.31 11.47 -11.90
CA GLN A 217 -6.30 12.44 -10.81
C GLN A 217 -6.89 11.83 -9.53
N ILE A 218 -8.06 11.19 -9.62
CA ILE A 218 -8.71 10.56 -8.47
C ILE A 218 -7.85 9.42 -7.89
N MET A 219 -7.27 8.58 -8.75
CA MET A 219 -6.34 7.54 -8.33
C MET A 219 -5.14 8.14 -7.60
N TYR A 220 -4.56 9.21 -8.14
CA TYR A 220 -3.44 9.88 -7.50
C TYR A 220 -3.81 10.46 -6.14
N ASP A 221 -4.94 11.13 -6.03
CA ASP A 221 -5.40 11.71 -4.76
C ASP A 221 -5.68 10.62 -3.71
N ALA A 222 -6.14 9.46 -4.15
CA ALA A 222 -6.38 8.29 -3.33
C ALA A 222 -5.13 7.43 -3.01
N GLY A 223 -3.92 7.88 -3.36
CA GLY A 223 -2.68 7.17 -3.04
C GLY A 223 -2.26 6.08 -4.05
N PHE A 224 -2.93 5.96 -5.20
CA PHE A 224 -2.68 4.95 -6.25
C PHE A 224 -1.82 5.49 -7.41
N ALA A 225 -0.71 6.17 -7.09
CA ALA A 225 0.17 6.79 -8.09
C ALA A 225 0.64 5.81 -9.17
N VAL A 226 1.00 4.57 -8.81
CA VAL A 226 1.52 3.58 -9.76
C VAL A 226 0.47 3.21 -10.81
N GLN A 227 -0.78 3.00 -10.39
CA GLN A 227 -1.90 2.73 -11.28
C GLN A 227 -2.26 3.96 -12.13
N ALA A 228 -2.27 5.15 -11.51
CA ALA A 228 -2.55 6.41 -12.21
C ALA A 228 -1.58 6.67 -13.37
N VAL A 229 -0.29 6.30 -13.24
CA VAL A 229 0.69 6.43 -14.34
C VAL A 229 0.28 5.60 -15.56
N ASN A 230 -0.32 4.42 -15.36
CA ASN A 230 -0.74 3.57 -16.48
C ASN A 230 -1.90 4.20 -17.24
N GLU A 231 -2.90 4.75 -16.55
CA GLU A 231 -4.00 5.48 -17.17
C GLU A 231 -3.51 6.75 -17.89
N LEU A 232 -2.51 7.46 -17.33
CA LEU A 232 -1.91 8.62 -17.98
C LEU A 232 -1.10 8.27 -19.23
N ARG A 233 -0.48 7.10 -19.27
CA ARG A 233 0.17 6.60 -20.49
C ARG A 233 -0.86 6.35 -21.58
N GLU A 234 -2.01 5.77 -21.24
CA GLU A 234 -3.11 5.62 -22.20
C GLU A 234 -3.66 6.99 -22.64
N CYS A 235 -3.81 7.95 -21.73
CA CYS A 235 -4.21 9.31 -22.09
C CYS A 235 -3.25 9.92 -23.14
N LEU A 236 -1.94 9.82 -22.89
CA LEU A 236 -0.90 10.35 -23.79
C LEU A 236 -0.74 9.54 -25.07
N ARG A 237 -1.18 8.28 -25.09
CA ARG A 237 -1.26 7.47 -26.32
C ARG A 237 -2.35 7.99 -27.25
N LEU A 238 -3.46 8.49 -26.71
CA LEU A 238 -4.53 9.12 -27.49
C LEU A 238 -4.11 10.50 -28.01
N ASP A 239 -3.42 11.28 -27.19
CA ASP A 239 -2.94 12.62 -27.54
C ASP A 239 -1.59 12.91 -26.86
N GLN A 240 -0.51 12.85 -27.65
CA GLN A 240 0.86 13.00 -27.14
C GLN A 240 1.16 14.43 -26.66
N ASP A 241 0.40 15.42 -27.15
CA ASP A 241 0.61 16.84 -26.88
C ASP A 241 -0.38 17.40 -25.83
N ASP A 242 -1.22 16.54 -25.23
CA ASP A 242 -2.15 16.96 -24.19
C ASP A 242 -1.39 17.50 -22.96
N LYS A 243 -1.49 18.82 -22.77
CA LYS A 243 -0.78 19.53 -21.71
C LYS A 243 -1.20 19.10 -20.31
N ALA A 244 -2.47 18.76 -20.12
CA ALA A 244 -3.00 18.38 -18.82
C ALA A 244 -2.51 16.98 -18.42
N CYS A 245 -2.60 16.01 -19.33
CA CYS A 245 -2.05 14.67 -19.12
C CYS A 245 -0.53 14.68 -18.98
N LEU A 246 0.20 15.47 -19.78
CA LEU A 246 1.65 15.61 -19.64
C LEU A 246 2.06 16.20 -18.28
N SER A 247 1.34 17.24 -17.82
CA SER A 247 1.60 17.89 -16.54
C SER A 247 1.38 16.91 -15.38
N LEU A 248 0.21 16.26 -15.36
CA LEU A 248 -0.13 15.30 -14.32
C LEU A 248 0.82 14.10 -14.35
N TYR A 249 1.11 13.55 -15.53
CA TYR A 249 2.06 12.44 -15.71
C TYR A 249 3.43 12.75 -15.09
N LYS A 250 3.99 13.94 -15.33
CA LYS A 250 5.29 14.32 -14.76
C LYS A 250 5.28 14.36 -13.24
N LYS A 251 4.18 14.80 -12.63
CA LYS A 251 4.01 14.82 -11.17
C LYS A 251 3.88 13.40 -10.62
N VAL A 252 2.88 12.67 -11.11
CA VAL A 252 2.52 11.32 -10.64
C VAL A 252 3.67 10.32 -10.85
N ASN A 253 4.34 10.38 -12.00
CA ASN A 253 5.42 9.45 -12.34
C ASN A 253 6.65 9.55 -11.43
N LYS A 254 6.92 10.73 -10.83
CA LYS A 254 8.01 10.85 -9.83
C LYS A 254 7.67 10.09 -8.55
N VAL A 255 6.46 10.28 -8.05
CA VAL A 255 5.95 9.59 -6.86
C VAL A 255 5.87 8.08 -7.11
N ALA A 256 5.29 7.67 -8.23
CA ALA A 256 5.19 6.26 -8.62
C ALA A 256 6.55 5.58 -8.70
N LYS A 257 7.56 6.22 -9.31
CA LYS A 257 8.93 5.67 -9.35
C LYS A 257 9.56 5.52 -7.97
N ALA A 258 9.34 6.48 -7.07
CA ALA A 258 9.83 6.39 -5.70
C ALA A 258 9.16 5.24 -4.93
N ILE A 259 7.84 5.07 -5.09
CA ILE A 259 7.09 3.94 -4.51
C ILE A 259 7.61 2.60 -5.03
N THR A 260 7.71 2.44 -6.37
CA THR A 260 8.23 1.20 -6.97
C THR A 260 9.65 0.89 -6.50
N ALA A 261 10.54 1.88 -6.51
CA ALA A 261 11.92 1.68 -6.05
C ALA A 261 12.03 1.37 -4.55
N THR A 262 11.11 1.89 -3.74
CA THR A 262 11.02 1.55 -2.30
C THR A 262 10.64 0.08 -2.13
N GLN A 263 9.63 -0.38 -2.86
CA GLN A 263 9.18 -1.78 -2.83
C GLN A 263 10.26 -2.74 -3.32
N GLU A 264 10.92 -2.43 -4.43
CA GLU A 264 12.05 -3.22 -4.95
C GLU A 264 13.22 -3.30 -3.96
N ALA A 265 13.50 -2.21 -3.22
CA ALA A 265 14.53 -2.20 -2.20
C ALA A 265 14.13 -3.01 -0.95
N LEU A 266 12.85 -2.98 -0.57
CA LEU A 266 12.27 -3.81 0.50
C LEU A 266 12.40 -5.30 0.17
N GLU A 267 11.97 -5.71 -1.03
CA GLU A 267 12.04 -7.11 -1.48
C GLU A 267 13.47 -7.61 -1.62
N ALA A 268 14.41 -6.73 -2.00
CA ALA A 268 15.83 -7.03 -2.06
C ALA A 268 16.55 -6.90 -0.69
N GLU A 269 15.83 -6.61 0.40
CA GLU A 269 16.37 -6.36 1.74
C GLU A 269 17.47 -5.26 1.79
N ARG A 270 17.48 -4.35 0.82
CA ARG A 270 18.39 -3.20 0.76
C ARG A 270 17.83 -2.03 1.56
N TYR A 271 17.80 -2.17 2.88
CA TYR A 271 17.10 -1.22 3.76
C TYR A 271 17.64 0.22 3.69
N SER A 272 18.93 0.43 3.44
CA SER A 272 19.50 1.77 3.26
C SER A 272 18.97 2.47 2.00
N ASP A 273 18.76 1.72 0.92
CA ASP A 273 18.16 2.23 -0.31
C ASP A 273 16.65 2.43 -0.12
N CYS A 274 15.98 1.51 0.57
CA CYS A 274 14.56 1.66 0.94
C CYS A 274 14.33 2.98 1.69
N ILE A 275 15.11 3.26 2.73
CA ILE A 275 14.97 4.50 3.51
C ILE A 275 15.08 5.73 2.60
N LYS A 276 16.11 5.77 1.75
CA LYS A 276 16.31 6.88 0.80
C LYS A 276 15.11 7.04 -0.14
N LYS A 277 14.60 5.94 -0.70
CA LYS A 277 13.48 5.96 -1.66
C LYS A 277 12.13 6.27 -1.01
N ALA A 278 11.89 5.77 0.20
CA ALA A 278 10.69 6.10 0.95
C ALA A 278 10.67 7.60 1.34
N SER A 279 11.81 8.17 1.74
CA SER A 279 11.92 9.62 1.98
C SER A 279 11.70 10.48 0.73
N GLU A 280 12.04 9.97 -0.46
CA GLU A 280 11.75 10.64 -1.74
C GLU A 280 10.23 10.78 -1.98
N ILE A 281 9.41 9.83 -1.52
CA ILE A 281 7.94 9.89 -1.65
C ILE A 281 7.40 11.16 -0.98
N VAL A 282 7.72 11.37 0.31
CA VAL A 282 7.29 12.56 1.08
C VAL A 282 7.85 13.84 0.48
N LYS A 283 9.07 13.80 -0.06
CA LYS A 283 9.68 14.95 -0.73
C LYS A 283 8.94 15.33 -2.02
N PHE A 284 8.46 14.35 -2.78
CA PHE A 284 7.74 14.57 -4.03
C PHE A 284 6.27 14.93 -3.80
N GLU A 285 5.66 14.41 -2.74
CA GLU A 285 4.29 14.70 -2.38
C GLU A 285 4.12 14.77 -0.86
N SER A 286 4.26 15.98 -0.32
CA SER A 286 4.12 16.25 1.12
C SER A 286 2.70 16.66 1.52
N SER A 287 1.85 17.01 0.55
CA SER A 287 0.52 17.57 0.84
C SER A 287 -0.57 16.52 0.96
N ASN A 288 -0.34 15.34 0.38
CA ASN A 288 -1.31 14.25 0.40
C ASN A 288 -0.99 13.27 1.56
N PRO A 289 -1.93 13.07 2.49
CA PRO A 289 -1.73 12.22 3.67
C PRO A 289 -1.54 10.74 3.32
N GLU A 290 -2.10 10.25 2.21
CA GLU A 290 -1.97 8.85 1.81
C GLU A 290 -0.53 8.51 1.48
N TYR A 291 0.17 9.37 0.73
CA TYR A 291 1.59 9.15 0.40
C TYR A 291 2.50 9.34 1.61
N ALA A 292 2.19 10.29 2.50
CA ALA A 292 2.91 10.45 3.76
C ALA A 292 2.79 9.19 4.63
N ASN A 293 1.58 8.62 4.73
CA ASN A 293 1.33 7.40 5.47
C ASN A 293 2.02 6.18 4.85
N GLN A 294 1.92 6.00 3.52
CA GLN A 294 2.65 4.93 2.81
C GLN A 294 4.17 5.03 3.06
N ALA A 295 4.73 6.24 2.96
CA ALA A 295 6.14 6.46 3.23
C ALA A 295 6.51 6.15 4.69
N ASN A 296 5.68 6.57 5.66
CA ASN A 296 5.91 6.29 7.08
C ASN A 296 5.89 4.79 7.39
N ILE A 297 4.99 4.03 6.76
CA ILE A 297 4.95 2.56 6.87
C ILE A 297 6.26 1.96 6.37
N SER A 298 6.71 2.34 5.17
CA SER A 298 7.98 1.86 4.61
C SER A 298 9.18 2.28 5.44
N LEU A 299 9.22 3.52 5.91
CA LEU A 299 10.31 4.05 6.74
C LEU A 299 10.38 3.34 8.09
N CYS A 300 9.24 3.14 8.76
CA CYS A 300 9.18 2.38 10.01
C CYS A 300 9.80 0.98 9.83
N HIS A 301 9.33 0.24 8.81
CA HIS A 301 9.84 -1.09 8.52
C HIS A 301 11.35 -1.06 8.20
N CYS A 302 11.77 -0.21 7.27
CA CYS A 302 13.15 -0.20 6.81
C CYS A 302 14.15 0.28 7.87
N HIS A 303 13.80 1.28 8.71
CA HIS A 303 14.65 1.67 9.82
C HIS A 303 14.75 0.59 10.90
N ALA A 304 13.63 -0.08 11.23
CA ALA A 304 13.64 -1.19 12.19
C ALA A 304 14.58 -2.31 11.74
N LYS A 305 14.53 -2.71 10.47
CA LYS A 305 15.41 -3.75 9.90
C LYS A 305 16.84 -3.30 9.65
N ALA A 306 17.04 -2.03 9.30
CA ALA A 306 18.37 -1.42 9.19
C ALA A 306 19.09 -1.24 10.54
N LYS A 307 18.41 -1.50 11.67
CA LYS A 307 18.90 -1.25 13.03
C LYS A 307 19.26 0.22 13.27
N SER A 308 18.47 1.12 12.70
CA SER A 308 18.65 2.58 12.85
C SER A 308 17.73 3.12 13.96
N ALA A 309 18.27 4.01 14.79
CA ALA A 309 17.51 4.71 15.83
C ALA A 309 16.52 5.75 15.28
N ASP A 310 16.71 6.21 14.04
CA ASP A 310 15.90 7.26 13.42
C ASP A 310 14.47 6.79 13.07
N GLY A 311 14.20 5.49 13.14
CA GLY A 311 12.92 4.87 12.80
C GLY A 311 11.78 5.11 13.79
N VAL A 312 12.11 5.56 15.01
CA VAL A 312 11.16 5.55 16.13
C VAL A 312 9.94 6.43 15.87
N SER A 313 10.13 7.67 15.40
CA SER A 313 9.03 8.61 15.15
C SER A 313 8.09 8.11 14.04
N TYR A 314 8.64 7.48 13.00
CA TYR A 314 7.85 6.86 11.94
C TYR A 314 7.00 5.71 12.47
N CYS A 315 7.58 4.82 13.28
CA CYS A 315 6.84 3.70 13.86
C CYS A 315 5.79 4.14 14.90
N GLU A 316 6.08 5.15 15.73
CA GLU A 316 5.08 5.75 16.63
C GLU A 316 3.90 6.32 15.84
N SER A 317 4.16 7.04 14.76
CA SER A 317 3.11 7.55 13.88
C SER A 317 2.28 6.43 13.25
N VAL A 318 2.92 5.37 12.72
CA VAL A 318 2.22 4.24 12.10
C VAL A 318 1.34 3.50 13.12
N VAL A 319 1.87 3.19 14.31
CA VAL A 319 1.09 2.49 15.36
C VAL A 319 -0.07 3.35 15.87
N GLN A 320 0.06 4.69 15.89
CA GLN A 320 -1.05 5.57 16.24
C GLN A 320 -2.22 5.47 15.23
N HIS A 321 -1.93 5.29 13.94
CA HIS A 321 -2.96 5.14 12.90
C HIS A 321 -3.50 3.71 12.84
N TYR A 322 -2.69 2.72 13.23
CA TYR A 322 -2.99 1.30 13.13
C TYR A 322 -2.73 0.57 14.46
N PRO A 323 -3.45 0.92 15.54
CA PRO A 323 -3.15 0.42 16.88
C PRO A 323 -3.34 -1.09 17.01
N GLU A 324 -4.23 -1.67 16.20
CA GLU A 324 -4.56 -3.11 16.21
C GLU A 324 -3.54 -3.97 15.44
N SER A 325 -2.61 -3.35 14.70
CA SER A 325 -1.65 -4.09 13.88
C SER A 325 -0.47 -4.57 14.73
N THR A 326 -0.47 -5.86 15.07
CA THR A 326 0.65 -6.50 15.76
C THR A 326 1.96 -6.40 14.97
N GLU A 327 1.89 -6.44 13.63
CA GLU A 327 3.08 -6.29 12.78
C GLU A 327 3.76 -4.93 13.00
N PHE A 328 2.99 -3.84 13.00
CA PHE A 328 3.54 -2.50 13.21
C PHE A 328 4.03 -2.28 14.64
N GLN A 329 3.34 -2.85 15.62
CA GLN A 329 3.81 -2.85 17.01
C GLN A 329 5.15 -3.60 17.16
N LEU A 330 5.36 -4.70 16.43
CA LEU A 330 6.64 -5.40 16.41
C LEU A 330 7.76 -4.53 15.81
N TYR A 331 7.52 -3.82 14.70
CA TYR A 331 8.50 -2.88 14.14
C TYR A 331 8.79 -1.72 15.10
N GLN A 332 7.78 -1.20 15.79
CA GLN A 332 7.97 -0.17 16.82
C GLN A 332 8.86 -0.68 17.96
N ALA A 333 8.62 -1.88 18.48
CA ALA A 333 9.44 -2.45 19.53
C ALA A 333 10.89 -2.69 19.07
N GLU A 334 11.09 -3.15 17.83
CA GLU A 334 12.42 -3.24 17.22
C GLU A 334 13.10 -1.86 17.12
N ALA A 335 12.38 -0.82 16.68
CA ALA A 335 12.88 0.55 16.60
C ALA A 335 13.29 1.10 17.97
N TYR A 336 12.50 0.84 19.03
CA TYR A 336 12.85 1.19 20.40
C TYR A 336 14.13 0.50 20.87
N ILE A 337 14.31 -0.79 20.56
CA ILE A 337 15.58 -1.48 20.86
C ILE A 337 16.75 -0.79 20.14
N ASN A 338 16.60 -0.44 18.87
CA ASN A 338 17.66 0.20 18.08
C ASN A 338 18.01 1.61 18.59
N ALA A 339 17.09 2.26 19.30
CA ALA A 339 17.27 3.57 19.93
C ALA A 339 17.61 3.48 21.43
N ASP A 340 17.98 2.29 21.94
CA ASP A 340 18.27 2.01 23.35
C ASP A 340 17.11 2.35 24.34
N ARG A 341 15.89 2.49 23.81
CA ARG A 341 14.64 2.70 24.58
C ARG A 341 14.08 1.35 25.05
N PHE A 342 14.87 0.58 25.79
CA PHE A 342 14.54 -0.81 26.13
C PHE A 342 13.27 -0.97 26.96
N GLN A 343 12.96 -0.01 27.83
CA GLN A 343 11.74 -0.06 28.64
C GLN A 343 10.48 0.07 27.78
N ASP A 344 10.52 0.97 26.79
CA ASP A 344 9.43 1.16 25.84
C ASP A 344 9.25 -0.10 24.98
N ALA A 345 10.36 -0.70 24.52
CA ALA A 345 10.32 -1.97 23.80
C ALA A 345 9.67 -3.10 24.61
N ILE A 346 10.05 -3.24 25.89
CA ILE A 346 9.46 -4.25 26.79
C ILE A 346 7.95 -4.01 26.96
N SER A 347 7.54 -2.76 27.19
CA SER A 347 6.13 -2.41 27.32
C SER A 347 5.34 -2.73 26.06
N THR A 348 5.87 -2.41 24.87
CA THR A 348 5.21 -2.74 23.59
C THR A 348 5.10 -4.26 23.40
N TYR A 349 6.13 -5.05 23.70
CA TYR A 349 6.03 -6.51 23.61
C TYR A 349 5.04 -7.11 24.62
N GLN A 350 4.94 -6.56 25.82
CA GLN A 350 3.95 -6.99 26.81
C GLN A 350 2.53 -6.80 26.29
N LYS A 351 2.23 -5.62 25.72
CA LYS A 351 0.93 -5.34 25.09
C LYS A 351 0.60 -6.33 23.97
N ILE A 352 1.58 -6.67 23.13
CA ILE A 352 1.39 -7.71 22.10
C ILE A 352 1.03 -9.05 22.75
N LEU A 353 1.75 -9.47 23.80
CA LEU A 353 1.55 -10.77 24.45
C LEU A 353 0.26 -10.86 25.29
N GLU A 354 -0.32 -9.74 25.70
CA GLU A 354 -1.63 -9.68 26.35
C GLU A 354 -2.74 -10.17 25.42
N HIS A 355 -2.65 -9.83 24.12
CA HIS A 355 -3.63 -10.23 23.11
C HIS A 355 -3.20 -11.49 22.34
N GLU A 356 -1.90 -11.68 22.14
CA GLU A 356 -1.30 -12.81 21.42
C GLU A 356 -0.26 -13.55 22.27
N SER A 357 -0.72 -14.28 23.28
CA SER A 357 0.14 -14.99 24.24
C SER A 357 1.13 -15.99 23.62
N ASN A 358 0.89 -16.45 22.38
CA ASN A 358 1.74 -17.37 21.65
C ASN A 358 2.65 -16.71 20.60
N ASN A 359 2.71 -15.38 20.53
CA ASN A 359 3.54 -14.67 19.56
C ASN A 359 5.04 -14.87 19.88
N GLN A 360 5.70 -15.73 19.10
CA GLN A 360 7.10 -16.11 19.34
C GLN A 360 8.07 -14.93 19.13
N LYS A 361 7.82 -14.08 18.13
CA LYS A 361 8.64 -12.90 17.87
C LYS A 361 8.62 -11.93 19.05
N ALA A 362 7.44 -11.72 19.65
CA ALA A 362 7.29 -10.88 20.83
C ALA A 362 7.99 -11.47 22.06
N LYS A 363 7.88 -12.79 22.31
CA LYS A 363 8.60 -13.46 23.41
C LYS A 363 10.12 -13.31 23.29
N GLU A 364 10.66 -13.57 22.10
CA GLU A 364 12.09 -13.47 21.83
C GLU A 364 12.59 -12.02 21.90
N GLY A 365 11.83 -11.08 21.32
CA GLY A 365 12.09 -9.65 21.36
C GLY A 365 12.08 -9.10 22.79
N MET A 366 11.09 -9.47 23.60
CA MET A 366 10.99 -9.07 25.01
C MET A 366 12.18 -9.60 25.82
N LYS A 367 12.54 -10.88 25.67
CA LYS A 367 13.71 -11.46 26.35
C LYS A 367 15.00 -10.74 25.94
N LYS A 368 15.15 -10.40 24.66
CA LYS A 368 16.29 -9.62 24.15
C LYS A 368 16.32 -8.22 24.78
N ALA A 369 15.19 -7.50 24.79
CA ALA A 369 15.10 -6.16 25.38
C ALA A 369 15.39 -6.17 26.89
N GLN A 370 14.87 -7.15 27.64
CA GLN A 370 15.19 -7.34 29.06
C GLN A 370 16.67 -7.59 29.31
N LYS A 371 17.31 -8.43 28.48
CA LYS A 371 18.76 -8.68 28.57
C LYS A 371 19.56 -7.39 28.30
N LEU A 372 19.18 -6.62 27.29
CA LEU A 372 19.83 -5.36 26.95
C LEU A 372 19.65 -4.29 28.06
N LEU A 373 18.45 -4.19 28.65
CA LEU A 373 18.18 -3.31 29.78
C LEU A 373 19.02 -3.68 31.01
N LYS A 374 19.14 -4.98 31.32
CA LYS A 374 20.01 -5.46 32.40
C LYS A 374 21.48 -5.12 32.11
N ALA A 375 21.92 -5.28 30.87
CA ALA A 375 23.27 -4.94 30.45
C ALA A 375 23.54 -3.42 30.51
N SER A 376 22.57 -2.57 30.15
CA SER A 376 22.71 -1.11 30.21
C SER A 376 22.73 -0.59 31.65
N ASN A 377 22.02 -1.26 32.56
CA ASN A 377 21.99 -0.92 33.98
C ASN A 377 23.15 -1.52 34.79
N ARG A 378 24.00 -2.36 34.16
CA ARG A 378 25.14 -2.98 34.83
C ARG A 378 26.18 -1.92 35.20
N ARG A 379 26.53 -1.89 36.48
CA ARG A 379 27.53 -0.95 37.01
C ARG A 379 28.93 -1.39 36.59
N ASP A 380 29.67 -0.53 35.91
CA ASP A 380 31.10 -0.76 35.66
C ASP A 380 31.93 -0.25 36.84
N TYR A 381 32.23 -1.13 37.80
CA TYR A 381 32.97 -0.78 39.01
C TYR A 381 34.38 -0.24 38.73
N TYR A 382 35.03 -0.68 37.64
CA TYR A 382 36.34 -0.16 37.24
C TYR A 382 36.25 1.28 36.76
N LYS A 383 35.24 1.56 35.92
CA LYS A 383 34.95 2.92 35.46
C LYS A 383 34.52 3.84 36.61
N ILE A 384 33.73 3.33 37.56
CA ILE A 384 33.32 4.07 38.76
C ILE A 384 34.52 4.53 39.57
N LEU A 385 35.55 3.68 39.77
CA LEU A 385 36.77 4.07 40.50
C LEU A 385 37.85 4.71 39.62
N GLY A 386 37.66 4.78 38.31
CA GLY A 386 38.64 5.35 37.37
C GLY A 386 39.92 4.53 37.26
N VAL A 387 39.85 3.21 37.42
CA VAL A 387 41.02 2.31 37.40
C VAL A 387 40.92 1.31 36.24
N PRO A 388 42.04 0.87 35.63
CA PRO A 388 42.01 -0.15 34.60
C PRO A 388 41.62 -1.52 35.18
N LYS A 389 41.11 -2.43 34.33
CA LYS A 389 40.78 -3.81 34.74
C LYS A 389 41.97 -4.58 35.32
N SER A 390 43.19 -4.24 34.90
CA SER A 390 44.45 -4.80 35.41
C SER A 390 44.90 -4.23 36.77
N ALA A 391 44.15 -3.30 37.36
CA ALA A 391 44.55 -2.66 38.61
C ALA A 391 44.69 -3.66 39.76
N SER A 392 45.78 -3.52 40.52
CA SER A 392 46.02 -4.32 41.72
C SER A 392 45.05 -3.91 42.84
N LYS A 393 44.84 -4.80 43.82
CA LYS A 393 44.04 -4.50 45.03
C LYS A 393 44.52 -3.23 45.75
N LYS A 394 45.83 -2.97 45.73
CA LYS A 394 46.44 -1.77 46.30
C LYS A 394 46.06 -0.50 45.52
N ASP A 395 46.03 -0.57 44.20
CA ASP A 395 45.65 0.56 43.33
C ASP A 395 44.16 0.89 43.46
N ILE A 396 43.31 -0.15 43.57
CA ILE A 396 41.87 0.00 43.81
C ILE A 396 41.61 0.69 45.15
N LEU A 397 42.28 0.26 46.23
CA LEU A 397 42.15 0.91 47.55
C LEU A 397 42.66 2.36 47.53
N LYS A 398 43.73 2.64 46.78
CA LYS A 398 44.27 4.00 46.62
C LYS A 398 43.28 4.89 45.88
N ALA A 399 42.68 4.42 44.79
CA ALA A 399 41.67 5.13 44.03
C ALA A 399 40.40 5.38 44.86
N TYR A 400 39.94 4.37 45.60
CA TYR A 400 38.82 4.50 46.54
C TYR A 400 39.08 5.58 47.59
N ARG A 401 40.24 5.58 48.27
CA ARG A 401 40.55 6.59 49.30
C ARG A 401 40.55 8.01 48.72
N LYS A 402 41.09 8.19 47.51
CA LYS A 402 41.07 9.47 46.81
C LYS A 402 39.63 9.94 46.55
N MET A 403 38.81 9.07 45.97
CA MET A 403 37.41 9.35 45.63
C MET A 403 36.56 9.57 46.88
N ALA A 404 36.77 8.78 47.94
CA ALA A 404 36.05 8.90 49.20
C ALA A 404 36.37 10.23 49.90
N ALA A 405 37.61 10.71 49.85
CA ALA A 405 37.98 12.03 50.36
C ALA A 405 37.45 13.19 49.49
N GLU A 406 37.30 12.96 48.19
CA GLU A 406 36.76 13.95 47.24
C GLU A 406 35.25 14.12 47.41
N TYR A 407 34.50 13.01 47.41
CA TYR A 407 33.04 12.93 47.40
C TYR A 407 32.42 12.62 48.77
N HIS A 408 33.13 12.86 49.87
CA HIS A 408 32.56 12.67 51.21
C HIS A 408 31.33 13.58 51.39
N PRO A 409 30.14 13.05 51.78
CA PRO A 409 28.90 13.84 51.89
C PRO A 409 29.00 15.10 52.75
N ASP A 410 29.82 15.07 53.81
CA ASP A 410 30.04 16.21 54.72
C ASP A 410 30.66 17.44 54.04
N LYS A 411 31.23 17.28 52.84
CA LYS A 411 31.85 18.38 52.07
C LYS A 411 30.84 19.17 51.23
N PHE A 412 29.58 18.73 51.17
CA PHE A 412 28.56 19.28 50.29
C PHE A 412 27.27 19.61 51.05
N GLN A 413 26.46 20.53 50.51
CA GLN A 413 25.15 20.92 51.07
C GLN A 413 24.10 20.96 49.95
N GLY A 414 22.81 20.87 50.32
CA GLY A 414 21.70 20.94 49.36
C GLY A 414 21.70 19.79 48.34
N GLU A 415 21.38 20.09 47.07
CA GLU A 415 21.33 19.09 46.00
C GLU A 415 22.69 18.44 45.72
N GLU A 416 23.79 19.16 45.92
CA GLU A 416 25.14 18.62 45.74
C GLU A 416 25.46 17.52 46.77
N LYS A 417 24.93 17.63 47.99
CA LYS A 417 25.05 16.58 49.01
C LYS A 417 24.38 15.29 48.56
N VAL A 418 23.17 15.38 48.01
CA VAL A 418 22.43 14.23 47.49
C VAL A 418 23.19 13.55 46.34
N GLN A 419 23.83 14.33 45.46
CA GLN A 419 24.67 13.80 44.39
C GLN A 419 25.96 13.15 44.92
N ALA A 420 26.60 13.76 45.92
CA ALA A 420 27.79 13.23 46.59
C ALA A 420 27.47 11.92 47.31
N GLU A 421 26.35 11.82 48.02
CA GLU A 421 25.87 10.59 48.66
C GLU A 421 25.67 9.46 47.63
N LYS A 422 24.98 9.74 46.52
CA LYS A 422 24.80 8.76 45.42
C LYS A 422 26.15 8.28 44.87
N LYS A 423 27.10 9.20 44.64
CA LYS A 423 28.45 8.84 44.19
C LYS A 423 29.22 8.05 45.25
N PHE A 424 29.10 8.42 46.53
CA PHE A 424 29.79 7.78 47.64
C PHE A 424 29.35 6.32 47.83
N VAL A 425 28.06 6.04 47.64
CA VAL A 425 27.51 4.67 47.61
C VAL A 425 28.13 3.87 46.47
N LEU A 426 28.21 4.43 45.26
CA LEU A 426 28.77 3.74 44.09
C LEU A 426 30.26 3.42 44.24
N ILE A 427 31.08 4.36 44.72
CA ILE A 427 32.52 4.11 44.93
C ILE A 427 32.77 3.11 46.05
N SER A 428 31.90 3.07 47.06
CA SER A 428 31.99 2.10 48.16
C SER A 428 31.61 0.70 47.69
N ALA A 429 30.54 0.58 46.91
CA ALA A 429 30.17 -0.66 46.23
C ALA A 429 31.29 -1.15 45.30
N ALA A 430 31.90 -0.25 44.51
CA ALA A 430 33.01 -0.60 43.63
C ALA A 430 34.24 -1.10 44.40
N LYS A 431 34.58 -0.47 45.54
CA LYS A 431 35.64 -0.96 46.42
C LYS A 431 35.31 -2.35 46.94
N GLU A 432 34.08 -2.57 47.41
CA GLU A 432 33.66 -3.87 47.96
C GLU A 432 33.83 -4.99 46.93
N VAL A 433 33.31 -4.79 45.72
CA VAL A 433 33.37 -5.79 44.65
C VAL A 433 34.79 -6.03 44.16
N LEU A 434 35.59 -4.98 43.95
CA LEU A 434 36.89 -5.11 43.30
C LEU A 434 38.03 -5.49 44.26
N THR A 435 37.83 -5.40 45.58
CA THR A 435 38.84 -5.79 46.59
C THR A 435 38.62 -7.17 47.18
N ASP A 436 37.47 -7.79 46.94
CA ASP A 436 37.16 -9.17 47.28
C ASP A 436 37.40 -10.04 46.03
N ASP A 437 38.24 -11.07 46.17
CA ASP A 437 38.71 -11.85 45.01
C ASP A 437 37.58 -12.70 44.40
N GLU A 438 36.63 -13.17 45.21
CA GLU A 438 35.47 -13.94 44.74
C GLU A 438 34.46 -13.03 44.03
N LYS A 439 34.10 -11.90 44.64
CA LYS A 439 33.18 -10.91 44.04
C LYS A 439 33.76 -10.29 42.76
N ARG A 440 35.07 -10.01 42.74
CA ARG A 440 35.75 -9.51 41.54
C ARG A 440 35.71 -10.54 40.42
N THR A 441 35.95 -11.81 40.73
CA THR A 441 35.88 -12.90 39.73
C THR A 441 34.45 -13.08 39.20
N GLN A 442 33.43 -13.02 40.07
CA GLN A 442 32.02 -13.05 39.65
C GLN A 442 31.70 -11.88 38.69
N PHE A 443 32.14 -10.67 39.06
CA PHE A 443 32.01 -9.48 38.23
C PHE A 443 32.72 -9.62 36.87
N GLU A 444 33.94 -10.13 36.85
CA GLU A 444 34.68 -10.36 35.60
C GLU A 444 34.02 -11.42 34.71
N ASN A 445 33.36 -12.41 35.32
CA ASN A 445 32.60 -13.47 34.64
C ASN A 445 31.20 -13.04 34.19
N GLY A 446 30.80 -11.78 34.38
CA GLY A 446 29.52 -11.26 33.89
C GLY A 446 28.39 -11.18 34.93
N VAL A 447 28.64 -11.62 36.16
CA VAL A 447 27.67 -11.67 37.27
C VAL A 447 27.90 -10.46 38.17
N ASP A 448 26.89 -9.63 38.46
CA ASP A 448 27.06 -8.52 39.40
C ASP A 448 26.82 -9.01 40.83
N PRO A 449 27.86 -9.11 41.69
CA PRO A 449 27.74 -9.69 43.03
C PRO A 449 26.88 -8.85 43.99
N LEU A 450 26.56 -7.61 43.63
CA LEU A 450 25.69 -6.73 44.42
C LEU A 450 24.28 -6.58 43.80
N ASP A 451 23.94 -7.36 42.77
CA ASP A 451 22.58 -7.39 42.18
C ASP A 451 21.63 -8.23 43.06
N PRO A 452 20.59 -7.63 43.66
CA PRO A 452 19.67 -8.32 44.57
C PRO A 452 18.89 -9.47 43.91
N GLU A 453 18.61 -9.40 42.60
CA GLU A 453 17.86 -10.45 41.90
C GLU A 453 18.70 -11.72 41.68
N GLN A 454 20.03 -11.60 41.57
CA GLN A 454 20.94 -12.72 41.32
C GLN A 454 21.36 -13.43 42.61
N GLN A 455 21.40 -12.71 43.74
CA GLN A 455 21.64 -13.31 45.06
C GLN A 455 20.50 -14.27 45.49
N ALA A 456 19.29 -14.11 44.95
CA ALA A 456 18.16 -14.99 45.23
C ALA A 456 18.22 -16.37 44.53
N GLN A 457 19.15 -16.59 43.59
CA GLN A 457 19.28 -17.84 42.84
C GLN A 457 20.38 -18.79 43.32
N ASN A 458 21.10 -18.47 44.41
CA ASN A 458 22.19 -19.31 44.95
C ASN A 458 21.86 -19.80 46.39
N PRO A 459 21.31 -21.02 46.58
CA PRO A 459 20.78 -21.46 47.88
C PRO A 459 21.82 -21.90 48.93
N PHE A 460 23.12 -21.89 48.61
CA PHE A 460 24.17 -22.48 49.46
C PHE A 460 25.30 -21.48 49.75
N GLY A 461 25.03 -20.53 50.65
CA GLY A 461 26.04 -19.57 51.10
C GLY A 461 25.56 -18.74 52.29
N GLY A 462 25.07 -19.39 53.34
CA GLY A 462 24.65 -18.70 54.56
C GLY A 462 25.85 -18.28 55.41
N HIS A 463 25.95 -16.99 55.72
CA HIS A 463 26.52 -16.51 56.99
C HIS A 463 25.71 -15.32 57.52
N PRO A 464 25.40 -15.29 58.83
CA PRO A 464 24.58 -14.25 59.45
C PRO A 464 25.46 -13.12 60.00
N PHE A 465 25.13 -11.84 59.75
CA PHE A 465 25.21 -10.76 60.75
C PHE A 465 24.75 -9.40 60.16
N ASN A 466 23.84 -8.76 60.91
CA ASN A 466 23.52 -7.33 61.04
C ASN A 466 23.51 -6.40 59.80
N GLY A 467 22.28 -6.09 59.35
CA GLY A 467 21.75 -4.74 59.56
C GLY A 467 22.08 -3.66 58.54
N PHE A 468 21.52 -3.77 57.33
CA PHE A 468 20.98 -2.63 56.56
C PHE A 468 19.80 -3.17 55.72
N PRO A 469 18.57 -2.63 55.85
CA PRO A 469 17.47 -3.07 55.01
C PRO A 469 17.65 -2.46 53.62
N PHE A 470 18.23 -3.21 52.69
CA PHE A 470 18.13 -2.93 51.26
C PHE A 470 16.73 -3.36 50.77
N SER A 471 15.73 -2.57 51.13
CA SER A 471 14.39 -2.69 50.57
C SER A 471 14.06 -1.40 49.81
N HIS A 472 13.95 -1.54 48.48
CA HIS A 472 13.35 -0.59 47.53
C HIS A 472 14.02 0.78 47.39
N MET A 473 15.15 0.84 46.67
CA MET A 473 15.65 2.08 46.07
C MET A 473 15.34 2.11 44.58
N HIS A 474 14.15 2.59 44.23
CA HIS A 474 13.93 3.25 42.93
C HIS A 474 14.66 4.60 42.94
N PRO A 475 15.18 5.12 41.81
CA PRO A 475 16.05 6.31 41.85
C PRO A 475 15.33 7.64 42.10
N PHE A 476 14.04 7.63 42.40
CA PHE A 476 13.20 8.81 42.64
C PHE A 476 12.39 8.61 43.93
N GLU A 477 12.99 8.84 45.09
CA GLU A 477 12.32 9.45 46.24
C GLU A 477 13.34 9.71 47.35
N GLY A 478 13.32 10.93 47.88
CA GLY A 478 14.26 11.40 48.88
C GLY A 478 13.93 10.86 50.26
N ALA A 479 14.92 10.25 50.92
CA ALA A 479 14.89 10.01 52.36
C ALA A 479 16.22 10.48 52.96
N HIS A 480 16.13 11.44 53.89
CA HIS A 480 17.26 11.93 54.68
C HIS A 480 17.70 10.87 55.70
N PHE A 481 19.00 10.63 55.82
CA PHE A 481 19.59 9.84 56.90
C PHE A 481 20.62 10.69 57.67
N GLU A 482 20.55 10.59 58.99
CA GLU A 482 21.45 11.24 59.96
C GLU A 482 22.34 10.14 60.58
N PHE A 483 23.66 10.36 60.59
CA PHE A 483 24.63 9.40 61.13
C PHE A 483 25.20 9.91 62.44
N HIS A 484 25.17 9.07 63.49
CA HIS A 484 25.97 9.23 64.69
C HIS A 484 27.11 8.23 64.68
N PHE A 485 28.32 8.71 64.95
CA PHE A 485 29.47 7.85 65.24
C PHE A 485 30.16 8.32 66.53
N GLY A 486 30.40 7.36 67.42
CA GLY A 486 31.34 7.46 68.53
C GLY A 486 32.67 6.79 68.19
#